data_AF-A0A498NYP6-F1
#
_entry.id   AF-A0A498NYP6-F1
#
_cell.length_a   1.000
_cell.length_b   1.000
_cell.length_c   1.000
_cell.angle_alpha   90.00
_cell.angle_beta   90.00
_cell.angle_gamma   90.00
#
_symmetry.space_group_name_H-M   'P 1'
#
loop_
_entity.id
_entity.type
_entity.pdbx_description
1 polymer ?
#
loop_
_entity_poly.entity_id
_entity_poly.type
_entity_poly.pdbx_seq_one_letter_code
_entity_poly.pdbx_strand_id
1 'polypeptide(L)'
;MVVGGAGGTNITTSVAQVILNYLFFGYDLQKAVKEPRVQITINETDIEEGFDKSIIDGLMLKKHTIYRNISLSVVQAIVREEDKVCAESDHRNKGYPAGY
;
A
#
# COMPACT_ATOMS: atom_id res chain seq x y z
N MET A 1 -2.21 -7.39 14.07
CA MET A 1 -1.55 -7.20 12.77
C MET A 1 -0.07 -6.96 13.00
N VAL A 2 0.78 -7.69 12.29
CA VAL A 2 2.21 -7.43 12.17
C VAL A 2 2.42 -6.94 10.74
N VAL A 3 3.00 -5.76 10.57
CA VAL A 3 3.19 -5.15 9.25
C VAL A 3 4.47 -4.35 9.24
N GLY A 4 5.21 -4.44 8.15
CA GLY A 4 6.45 -3.69 7.94
C GLY A 4 6.77 -3.60 6.47
N GLY A 5 7.71 -2.72 6.11
CA GLY A 5 8.06 -2.52 4.73
C GLY A 5 9.48 -2.04 4.49
N ALA A 6 9.86 -2.06 3.22
CA ALA A 6 11.09 -1.51 2.67
C ALA A 6 10.75 -0.48 1.58
N GLY A 7 11.65 0.47 1.32
CA GLY A 7 11.42 1.54 0.33
C GLY A 7 11.81 2.95 0.78
N GLY A 8 12.76 3.08 1.70
CA GLY A 8 13.28 4.38 2.15
C GLY A 8 12.19 5.27 2.77
N THR A 9 12.06 6.49 2.25
CA THR A 9 11.05 7.46 2.72
C THR A 9 9.61 6.99 2.54
N ASN A 10 9.36 6.03 1.63
CA ASN A 10 8.02 5.52 1.34
C ASN A 10 7.56 4.44 2.34
N ILE A 11 8.41 4.00 3.28
CA ILE A 11 8.06 2.94 4.24
C ILE A 11 6.84 3.35 5.08
N THR A 12 6.85 4.58 5.61
CA THR A 12 5.83 5.06 6.56
C THR A 12 4.45 5.13 5.90
N THR A 13 4.36 5.76 4.73
CA THR A 13 3.14 5.92 3.93
C THR A 13 2.64 4.61 3.34
N SER A 14 3.52 3.71 2.89
CA SER A 14 3.10 2.39 2.39
C SER A 14 2.54 1.50 3.50
N VAL A 15 3.18 1.46 4.66
CA VAL A 15 2.67 0.72 5.82
C VAL A 15 1.34 1.31 6.30
N ALA A 16 1.24 2.64 6.37
CA ALA A 16 0.00 3.31 6.76
C ALA A 16 -1.17 2.97 5.81
N GLN A 17 -0.93 2.96 4.50
CA GLN A 17 -1.96 2.58 3.52
C GLN A 17 -2.43 1.13 3.68
N VAL A 18 -1.52 0.18 3.91
CA VAL A 18 -1.92 -1.23 4.14
C VAL A 18 -2.75 -1.37 5.42
N ILE A 19 -2.41 -0.63 6.49
CA ILE A 19 -3.20 -0.59 7.73
C ILE A 19 -4.58 0.00 7.46
N LEU A 20 -4.68 1.12 6.74
CA LEU A 20 -5.95 1.78 6.39
C LEU A 20 -6.83 0.85 5.55
N ASN A 21 -6.27 0.24 4.51
CA ASN A 21 -6.97 -0.67 3.63
C ASN A 21 -7.58 -1.84 4.40
N TYR A 22 -6.79 -2.49 5.28
CA TYR A 22 -7.26 -3.65 6.04
C TYR A 22 -8.23 -3.27 7.16
N LEU A 23 -7.85 -2.35 8.06
CA LEU A 23 -8.61 -2.08 9.29
C LEU A 23 -9.80 -1.13 9.09
N PHE A 24 -9.69 -0.17 8.17
CA PHE A 24 -10.70 0.89 8.01
C PHE A 24 -11.56 0.71 6.77
N PHE A 25 -10.98 0.27 5.65
CA PHE A 25 -11.73 0.01 4.42
C PHE A 25 -12.24 -1.42 4.32
N GLY A 26 -11.85 -2.28 5.28
CA GLY A 26 -12.33 -3.66 5.38
C GLY A 26 -11.90 -4.54 4.21
N TYR A 27 -10.77 -4.23 3.58
CA TYR A 27 -10.21 -5.06 2.52
C TYR A 27 -9.61 -6.33 3.13
N ASP A 28 -9.69 -7.45 2.40
CA ASP A 28 -8.90 -8.62 2.77
C ASP A 28 -7.39 -8.30 2.70
N LEU A 29 -6.58 -9.10 3.40
CA LEU A 29 -5.15 -8.84 3.52
C LEU A 29 -4.45 -8.77 2.15
N GLN A 30 -4.84 -9.64 1.23
CA GLN A 30 -4.24 -9.71 -0.09
C GLN A 30 -4.50 -8.43 -0.89
N LYS A 31 -5.75 -7.98 -0.93
CA LYS A 31 -6.14 -6.72 -1.55
C LYS A 31 -5.46 -5.54 -0.85
N ALA A 32 -5.45 -5.51 0.48
CA ALA A 32 -4.85 -4.43 1.25
C ALA A 32 -3.37 -4.20 0.92
N VAL A 33 -2.60 -5.27 0.70
CA VAL A 33 -1.18 -5.21 0.30
C VAL A 33 -1.02 -4.87 -1.19
N LYS A 34 -1.86 -5.44 -2.07
CA LYS A 34 -1.76 -5.28 -3.52
C LYS A 34 -2.23 -3.91 -4.02
N GLU A 35 -3.17 -3.27 -3.32
CA GLU A 35 -3.77 -2.01 -3.71
C GLU A 35 -2.70 -1.00 -4.19
N PRO A 36 -2.92 -0.34 -5.34
CA PRO A 36 -2.03 0.71 -5.82
C PRO A 36 -1.84 1.80 -4.75
N ARG A 37 -0.61 2.30 -4.62
CA ARG A 37 -0.23 3.24 -3.57
C ARG A 37 -0.09 4.66 -4.10
N VAL A 38 -0.30 5.59 -3.19
CA VAL A 38 0.05 7.00 -3.33
C VAL A 38 1.15 7.36 -2.34
N GLN A 39 2.15 8.11 -2.80
CA GLN A 39 3.28 8.58 -2.01
C GLN A 39 3.34 10.10 -2.12
N ILE A 40 3.40 10.77 -0.98
CA ILE A 40 3.47 12.23 -0.94
C ILE A 40 4.87 12.61 -0.48
N THR A 41 5.59 13.30 -1.34
CA THR A 41 6.84 13.99 -0.98
C THR A 41 6.53 15.46 -0.70
N ILE A 42 7.53 16.35 -0.72
CA ILE A 42 7.35 17.76 -0.29
C ILE A 42 6.24 18.46 -1.09
N ASN A 43 6.28 18.38 -2.42
CA ASN A 43 5.34 19.08 -3.31
C ASN A 43 4.77 18.18 -4.42
N GLU A 44 5.05 16.89 -4.36
CA GLU A 44 4.72 15.94 -5.43
C GLU A 44 3.92 14.78 -4.84
N THR A 45 2.99 14.28 -5.63
CA THR A 45 2.16 13.12 -5.30
C THR A 45 2.42 12.04 -6.35
N ASP A 46 3.24 11.07 -5.99
CA ASP A 46 3.55 9.92 -6.83
C ASP A 46 2.47 8.86 -6.67
N ILE A 47 1.98 8.32 -7.78
CA ILE A 47 0.92 7.31 -7.79
C ILE A 47 1.36 6.06 -8.57
N GLU A 48 0.92 4.90 -8.09
CA GLU A 48 1.07 3.63 -8.80
C GLU A 48 0.16 3.48 -10.01
N GLU A 49 0.63 2.66 -10.96
CA GLU A 49 -0.19 2.27 -12.09
C GLU A 49 -1.45 1.55 -11.59
N GLY A 50 -2.59 1.88 -12.18
CA GLY A 50 -3.88 1.34 -11.77
C GLY A 50 -4.53 2.05 -10.58
N PHE A 51 -3.93 3.11 -10.02
CA PHE A 51 -4.56 3.92 -8.98
C PHE A 51 -5.88 4.55 -9.47
N ASP A 52 -6.87 4.66 -8.58
CA ASP A 52 -8.23 5.09 -8.93
C ASP A 52 -8.24 6.49 -9.57
N LYS A 53 -8.71 6.54 -10.83
CA LYS A 53 -8.77 7.77 -11.62
C LYS A 53 -9.63 8.86 -10.96
N SER A 54 -10.73 8.50 -10.30
CA SER A 54 -11.59 9.47 -9.63
C SER A 54 -10.86 10.16 -8.46
N ILE A 55 -10.00 9.43 -7.75
CA ILE A 55 -9.16 9.98 -6.69
C ILE A 55 -8.07 10.87 -7.29
N ILE A 56 -7.42 10.45 -8.38
CA ILE A 56 -6.41 11.25 -9.09
C ILE A 56 -7.01 12.59 -9.54
N ASP A 57 -8.19 12.55 -10.19
CA ASP A 57 -8.90 13.74 -10.65
C ASP A 57 -9.27 14.66 -9.46
N GLY A 58 -9.72 14.09 -8.35
CA GLY A 58 -10.01 14.82 -7.11
C GLY A 58 -8.77 15.50 -6.50
N LEU A 59 -7.61 14.85 -6.53
CA LEU A 59 -6.34 15.40 -6.07
C LEU A 59 -5.87 16.55 -6.97
N MET A 60 -5.98 16.40 -8.30
CA MET A 60 -5.63 17.46 -9.25
C MET A 60 -6.52 18.71 -9.08
N LEU A 61 -7.83 18.52 -8.83
CA LEU A 61 -8.74 19.62 -8.50
C LEU A 61 -8.32 20.36 -7.23
N LYS A 62 -7.75 19.63 -6.25
CA LYS A 62 -7.17 20.16 -5.01
C LYS A 62 -5.74 20.69 -5.18
N LYS A 63 -5.25 20.84 -6.42
CA LYS A 63 -3.93 21.40 -6.76
C LYS A 63 -2.73 20.52 -6.39
N HIS A 64 -2.91 19.21 -6.23
CA HIS A 64 -1.79 18.28 -6.15
C HIS A 64 -1.15 18.09 -7.54
N THR A 65 0.18 18.12 -7.59
CA THR A 65 0.94 17.75 -8.78
C THR A 65 1.17 16.24 -8.79
N ILE A 66 0.61 15.57 -9.79
CA ILE A 66 0.63 14.11 -9.90
C ILE A 66 1.80 13.64 -10.76
N TYR A 67 2.57 12.69 -10.26
CA TYR A 67 3.65 12.02 -10.96
C TYR A 67 3.47 10.49 -10.94
N ARG A 68 4.15 9.82 -11.86
CA ARG A 68 4.20 8.35 -11.93
C ARG A 68 5.63 7.85 -11.71
N ASN A 69 6.41 8.57 -10.90
CA ASN A 69 7.83 8.28 -10.70
C ASN A 69 8.05 7.58 -9.36
N ILE A 70 7.85 6.27 -9.36
CA ILE A 70 7.63 5.55 -8.11
C ILE A 70 8.92 4.88 -7.67
N SER A 71 9.42 5.33 -6.53
CA SER A 71 10.39 4.53 -5.79
C SER A 71 9.69 3.30 -5.22
N LEU A 72 10.18 2.11 -5.61
CA LEU A 72 9.61 0.83 -5.22
C LEU A 72 9.52 0.72 -3.69
N SER A 73 8.32 0.45 -3.20
CA SER A 73 8.06 0.13 -1.79
C SER A 73 7.42 -1.24 -1.66
N VAL A 74 7.77 -1.95 -0.60
CA VAL A 74 7.39 -3.35 -0.38
C VAL A 74 6.80 -3.46 1.01
N VAL A 75 5.63 -4.08 1.16
CA VAL A 75 5.00 -4.32 2.46
C VAL A 75 4.76 -5.81 2.67
N GLN A 76 5.18 -6.32 3.82
CA GLN A 76 4.88 -7.67 4.26
C GLN A 76 3.94 -7.58 5.46
N ALA A 77 2.89 -8.39 5.48
CA ALA A 77 1.88 -8.30 6.53
C ALA A 77 1.40 -9.68 6.98
N ILE A 78 1.12 -9.79 8.27
CA ILE A 78 0.50 -10.94 8.92
C ILE A 78 -0.63 -10.44 9.81
N VAL A 79 -1.80 -11.06 9.70
CA VAL A 79 -2.96 -10.77 10.53
C VAL A 79 -3.50 -12.07 11.13
N ARG A 80 -4.25 -11.91 12.21
CA ARG A 80 -5.04 -13.00 12.80
C ARG A 80 -6.48 -12.73 12.45
N GLU A 81 -7.10 -13.67 11.74
CA GLU A 81 -8.52 -13.69 11.42
C GLU A 81 -9.14 -14.87 12.14
N GLU A 82 -9.92 -14.61 13.17
CA GLU A 82 -10.46 -15.64 14.07
C GLU A 82 -9.35 -16.56 14.62
N ASP A 83 -9.37 -17.83 14.24
CA ASP A 83 -8.40 -18.85 14.62
C ASP A 83 -7.34 -19.13 13.53
N LYS A 84 -7.33 -18.34 12.45
CA LYS A 84 -6.39 -18.46 11.35
C LYS A 84 -5.35 -17.34 11.36
N VAL A 85 -4.15 -17.67 10.92
CA VAL A 85 -3.09 -16.70 10.63
C VAL A 85 -3.03 -16.53 9.12
N CYS A 86 -3.28 -15.31 8.66
CA CYS A 86 -3.22 -14.94 7.25
C CYS A 86 -1.97 -14.09 7.03
N ALA A 87 -1.16 -14.44 6.03
CA ALA A 87 0.06 -13.73 5.68
C ALA A 87 0.05 -13.40 4.19
N GLU A 88 0.52 -12.21 3.83
CA GLU A 88 0.66 -11.79 2.43
C GLU A 88 2.03 -11.13 2.22
N SER A 89 2.67 -11.53 1.12
CA SER A 89 3.89 -10.91 0.63
C SER A 89 3.60 -9.99 -0.55
N ASP A 90 4.17 -8.79 -0.52
CA ASP A 90 4.04 -7.85 -1.63
C ASP A 90 4.49 -8.46 -2.98
N HIS A 91 3.60 -8.43 -3.97
CA HIS A 91 3.92 -8.85 -5.32
C HIS A 91 5.03 -8.01 -5.96
N ARG A 92 5.23 -6.76 -5.49
CA ARG A 92 6.30 -5.86 -5.95
C ARG A 92 7.70 -6.42 -5.69
N ASN A 93 7.85 -7.39 -4.76
CA ASN A 93 9.13 -8.01 -4.42
C ASN A 93 9.22 -9.51 -4.73
N LYS A 94 8.26 -10.08 -5.49
CA LYS A 94 8.22 -11.51 -5.85
C LYS A 94 8.34 -12.50 -4.68
N GLY A 95 8.12 -12.04 -3.44
CA GLY A 95 8.15 -12.89 -2.24
C GLY A 95 6.87 -13.70 -2.12
N TYR A 96 6.90 -14.72 -1.27
CA TYR A 96 5.71 -15.49 -0.91
C TYR A 96 5.72 -15.79 0.60
N PRO A 97 4.54 -15.74 1.25
CA PRO A 97 4.40 -16.16 2.63
C PRO A 97 4.44 -17.69 2.73
N ALA A 98 4.86 -18.22 3.88
CA ALA A 98 4.83 -19.64 4.19
C ALA A 98 4.55 -19.86 5.69
N GLY A 99 3.91 -20.98 6.02
CA GLY A 99 3.52 -21.34 7.39
C GLY A 99 3.06 -22.80 7.48
N TYR A 100 2.76 -23.26 8.70
CA TYR A 100 2.26 -24.61 9.00
C TYR A 100 1.17 -24.56 10.08
#